data_AF-A0A1G9PI20-F1
#
_entry.id   AF-A0A1G9PI20-F1
#
_cell.length_a   1.000
_cell.length_b   1.000
_cell.length_c   1.000
_cell.angle_alpha   90.00
_cell.angle_beta   90.00
_cell.angle_gamma   90.00
#
_symmetry.space_group_name_H-M   'P 1'
#
loop_
_entity.id
_entity.type
_entity.pdbx_description
1 polymer ?
#
loop_
_entity_poly.entity_id
_entity_poly.type
_entity_poly.pdbx_seq_one_letter_code
_entity_poly.pdbx_strand_id
1 'polypeptide(L)'
;MDRDIAALLGIDPDDPEVQRESAAVERDMRLIEALVGVRKQLGLTQAEVAERMGRSQPAVSDFERVGGDPRMSTIRRYALAVGAEVCYIVRTQGMASGTTSAPAHVVIHGAAGAIGAAPTRGAGALELKRAAS
;
A
#
# COMPACT_ATOMS: atom_id res chain seq x y z
N MET A 1 -12.15 15.73 -2.39
CA MET A 1 -13.39 16.31 -1.83
C MET A 1 -13.87 17.41 -2.77
N ASP A 2 -15.17 17.54 -3.00
CA ASP A 2 -15.71 18.66 -3.78
C ASP A 2 -15.53 19.98 -3.00
N ARG A 3 -15.03 21.04 -3.66
CA ARG A 3 -14.73 22.32 -3.01
C ARG A 3 -15.99 22.96 -2.43
N ASP A 4 -17.11 22.77 -3.11
CA ASP A 4 -18.39 23.36 -2.70
C ASP A 4 -18.93 22.69 -1.42
N ILE A 5 -18.64 21.40 -1.22
CA ILE A 5 -18.99 20.66 -0.01
C ILE A 5 -18.06 21.04 1.16
N ALA A 6 -16.76 21.22 0.89
CA ALA A 6 -15.80 21.63 1.91
C ALA A 6 -16.14 23.02 2.49
N ALA A 7 -16.50 23.97 1.61
CA ALA A 7 -16.92 25.31 2.00
C ALA A 7 -18.19 25.30 2.88
N LEU A 8 -19.16 24.42 2.59
CA LEU A 8 -20.38 24.27 3.39
C LEU A 8 -20.10 23.73 4.81
N LEU A 9 -19.08 22.88 4.95
CA LEU A 9 -18.67 22.29 6.23
C LEU A 9 -17.68 23.17 7.01
N GLY A 10 -17.30 24.34 6.48
CA GLY A 10 -16.30 25.22 7.10
C GLY A 10 -14.89 24.63 7.10
N ILE A 11 -14.61 23.67 6.20
CA ILE A 11 -13.31 23.01 6.06
C ILE A 11 -12.53 23.75 4.97
N ASP A 12 -11.32 24.21 5.30
CA ASP A 12 -10.39 24.72 4.31
C ASP A 12 -9.70 23.54 3.59
N PRO A 13 -10.00 23.29 2.29
CA PRO A 13 -9.37 22.19 1.55
C PRO A 13 -7.88 22.42 1.30
N ASP A 14 -7.39 23.65 1.45
CA ASP A 14 -5.98 24.00 1.28
C ASP A 14 -5.16 23.85 2.58
N ASP A 15 -5.81 23.53 3.71
CA ASP A 15 -5.13 23.21 4.96
C ASP A 15 -4.22 21.97 4.79
N PRO A 16 -2.92 22.06 5.13
CA PRO A 16 -1.99 20.94 4.98
C PRO A 16 -2.37 19.69 5.80
N GLU A 17 -3.12 19.84 6.90
CA GLU A 17 -3.65 18.72 7.70
C GLU A 17 -4.80 18.02 6.96
N VAL A 18 -5.76 18.78 6.45
CA VAL A 18 -6.87 18.26 5.64
C VAL A 18 -6.36 17.56 4.39
N GLN A 19 -5.35 18.14 3.72
CA GLN A 19 -4.69 17.50 2.57
C GLN A 19 -3.98 16.20 2.94
N ARG A 20 -3.32 16.15 4.10
CA ARG A 20 -2.63 14.94 4.59
C ARG A 20 -3.62 13.80 4.85
N GLU A 21 -4.72 14.11 5.54
CA GLU A 21 -5.77 13.14 5.81
C GLU A 21 -6.45 12.67 4.52
N SER A 22 -6.83 13.61 3.64
CA SER A 22 -7.42 13.29 2.33
C SER A 22 -6.50 12.38 1.51
N ALA A 23 -5.20 12.70 1.45
CA ALA A 23 -4.23 11.88 0.75
C ALA A 23 -4.05 10.49 1.38
N ALA A 24 -4.23 10.34 2.70
CA ALA A 24 -4.20 9.03 3.37
C ALA A 24 -5.43 8.20 2.94
N VAL A 25 -6.63 8.77 3.05
CA VAL A 25 -7.88 8.10 2.62
C VAL A 25 -7.83 7.72 1.14
N GLU A 26 -7.31 8.58 0.27
CA GLU A 26 -7.14 8.25 -1.16
C GLU A 26 -6.17 7.07 -1.40
N ARG A 27 -5.13 6.89 -0.57
CA ARG A 27 -4.24 5.73 -0.69
C ARG A 27 -4.96 4.45 -0.30
N ASP A 28 -5.77 4.49 0.75
CA ASP A 28 -6.56 3.34 1.20
C ASP A 28 -7.62 2.96 0.16
N MET A 29 -8.34 3.95 -0.39
CA MET A 29 -9.31 3.70 -1.47
C MET A 29 -8.66 3.08 -2.71
N ARG A 30 -7.51 3.61 -3.15
CA ARG A 30 -6.75 3.03 -4.28
C ARG A 30 -6.31 1.59 -4.03
N LEU A 31 -5.95 1.23 -2.81
CA LEU A 31 -5.59 -0.15 -2.45
C LEU A 31 -6.79 -1.08 -2.64
N ILE A 32 -7.97 -0.70 -2.15
CA ILE A 32 -9.18 -1.52 -2.29
C ILE A 32 -9.59 -1.61 -3.76
N GLU A 33 -9.60 -0.50 -4.49
CA GLU A 33 -9.90 -0.47 -5.93
C GLU A 33 -8.96 -1.37 -6.73
N ALA A 34 -7.67 -1.39 -6.42
CA ALA A 34 -6.70 -2.26 -7.07
C ALA A 34 -7.02 -3.75 -6.85
N LEU A 35 -7.35 -4.15 -5.61
CA LEU A 35 -7.74 -5.52 -5.29
C LEU A 35 -9.04 -5.93 -5.99
N VAL A 36 -10.05 -5.05 -6.01
CA VAL A 36 -11.29 -5.27 -6.75
C VAL A 36 -11.05 -5.33 -8.26
N GLY A 37 -10.10 -4.55 -8.76
CA GLY A 37 -9.62 -4.60 -10.14
C GLY A 37 -9.07 -5.99 -10.50
N VAL A 38 -8.19 -6.55 -9.67
CA VAL A 38 -7.65 -7.91 -9.85
C VAL A 38 -8.78 -8.94 -9.87
N ARG A 39 -9.73 -8.87 -8.92
CA ARG A 39 -10.91 -9.75 -8.92
C ARG A 39 -11.64 -9.71 -10.26
N LYS A 40 -11.97 -8.50 -10.74
CA LYS A 40 -12.71 -8.29 -11.98
C LYS A 40 -11.95 -8.80 -13.19
N GLN A 41 -10.63 -8.61 -13.25
CA GLN A 41 -9.77 -9.12 -14.32
C GLN A 41 -9.75 -10.65 -14.38
N LEU A 42 -9.83 -11.31 -13.22
CA LEU A 42 -9.94 -12.77 -13.11
C LEU A 42 -11.37 -13.29 -13.37
N GLY A 43 -12.35 -12.42 -13.60
CA GLY A 43 -13.75 -12.80 -13.84
C GLY A 43 -14.49 -13.35 -12.62
N LEU A 44 -13.93 -13.19 -11.42
CA LEU A 44 -14.51 -13.73 -10.19
C LEU A 44 -15.68 -12.88 -9.70
N THR A 45 -16.77 -13.52 -9.31
CA THR A 45 -17.88 -12.91 -8.59
C THR A 45 -17.51 -12.63 -7.13
N GLN A 46 -18.27 -11.75 -6.47
CA GLN A 46 -18.10 -11.52 -5.03
C GLN A 46 -18.39 -12.78 -4.21
N ALA A 47 -19.30 -13.65 -4.66
CA ALA A 47 -19.63 -14.89 -3.98
C ALA A 47 -18.46 -15.90 -4.03
N GLU A 48 -17.80 -16.04 -5.18
CA GLU A 48 -16.63 -16.91 -5.30
C GLU A 48 -15.44 -16.42 -4.45
N VAL A 49 -15.23 -15.10 -4.39
CA VAL A 49 -14.23 -14.53 -3.46
C VAL A 49 -14.61 -14.80 -2.01
N ALA A 50 -15.90 -14.66 -1.65
CA ALA A 50 -16.37 -14.95 -0.31
C ALA A 50 -16.13 -16.40 0.09
N GLU A 51 -16.41 -17.35 -0.80
CA GLU A 51 -16.12 -18.77 -0.61
C GLU A 51 -14.63 -19.03 -0.38
N ARG A 52 -13.75 -18.47 -1.23
CA ARG A 52 -12.29 -18.56 -1.07
C ARG A 52 -11.79 -17.94 0.24
N MET A 53 -12.46 -16.89 0.72
CA MET A 53 -12.16 -16.25 1.99
C MET A 53 -12.75 -17.00 3.19
N GLY A 54 -13.65 -17.97 2.99
CA GLY A 54 -14.45 -18.55 4.08
C GLY A 54 -15.31 -17.49 4.79
N ARG A 55 -15.93 -16.59 4.02
CA ARG A 55 -16.76 -15.47 4.48
C ARG A 55 -18.08 -15.42 3.72
N SER A 56 -19.00 -14.57 4.19
CA SER A 56 -20.27 -14.34 3.50
C SER A 56 -20.11 -13.34 2.35
N GLN A 57 -20.95 -13.44 1.32
CA GLN A 57 -20.96 -12.49 0.20
C GLN A 57 -21.22 -11.03 0.68
N PRO A 58 -22.13 -10.75 1.64
CA PRO A 58 -22.27 -9.40 2.18
C PRO A 58 -20.98 -8.84 2.79
N ALA A 59 -20.15 -9.68 3.44
CA ALA A 59 -18.86 -9.24 3.96
C ALA A 59 -17.87 -8.84 2.85
N VAL A 60 -17.97 -9.49 1.68
CA VAL A 60 -17.21 -9.08 0.49
C VAL A 60 -17.80 -7.81 -0.12
N SER A 61 -19.13 -7.70 -0.21
CA SER A 61 -19.78 -6.47 -0.67
C SER A 61 -19.42 -5.26 0.19
N ASP A 62 -19.39 -5.41 1.51
CA ASP A 62 -18.97 -4.36 2.45
C ASP A 62 -17.49 -4.00 2.28
N PHE A 63 -16.64 -4.99 1.97
CA PHE A 63 -15.23 -4.75 1.66
C PHE A 63 -15.05 -3.95 0.35
N GLU A 64 -15.83 -4.24 -0.68
CA GLU A 64 -15.74 -3.57 -2.00
C GLU A 64 -16.45 -2.21 -2.04
N ARG A 65 -17.18 -1.85 -0.98
CA ARG A 65 -17.92 -0.59 -0.91
C ARG A 65 -16.96 0.61 -0.84
N VAL A 66 -17.26 1.65 -1.61
CA VAL A 66 -16.57 2.95 -1.52
C VAL A 66 -16.72 3.52 -0.12
N GLY A 67 -15.61 3.95 0.49
CA GLY A 67 -15.58 4.44 1.86
C GLY A 67 -15.76 3.34 2.92
N GLY A 68 -15.41 2.09 2.61
CA GLY A 68 -15.20 1.06 3.62
C GLY A 68 -13.88 1.26 4.37
N ASP A 69 -13.82 0.83 5.63
CA ASP A 69 -12.59 0.82 6.45
C ASP A 69 -12.28 -0.62 6.91
N PRO A 70 -11.78 -1.48 5.98
CA PRO A 70 -11.50 -2.86 6.32
C PRO A 70 -10.20 -2.98 7.12
N ARG A 71 -10.24 -3.79 8.18
CA ARG A 71 -9.03 -4.16 8.92
C ARG A 71 -7.97 -4.78 8.00
N MET A 72 -6.68 -4.59 8.32
CA MET A 72 -5.55 -5.19 7.59
C MET A 72 -5.69 -6.70 7.39
N SER A 73 -6.24 -7.43 8.38
CA SER A 73 -6.49 -8.87 8.27
C SER A 73 -7.49 -9.23 7.16
N THR A 74 -8.44 -8.35 6.88
CA THR A 74 -9.46 -8.53 5.84
C THR A 74 -8.85 -8.24 4.47
N ILE A 75 -8.08 -7.15 4.35
CA ILE A 75 -7.32 -6.81 3.14
C ILE A 75 -6.43 -7.99 2.72
N ARG A 76 -5.63 -8.53 3.65
CA ARG A 76 -4.76 -9.68 3.37
C ARG A 76 -5.54 -10.92 2.92
N ARG A 77 -6.67 -11.22 3.56
CA ARG A 77 -7.49 -12.39 3.19
C ARG A 77 -8.10 -12.23 1.80
N TYR A 78 -8.59 -11.04 1.48
CA TYR A 78 -9.11 -10.74 0.15
C TYR A 78 -8.01 -10.88 -0.92
N ALA A 79 -6.84 -10.29 -0.67
CA ALA A 79 -5.68 -10.40 -1.57
C ALA A 79 -5.33 -11.88 -1.86
N LEU A 80 -5.22 -12.70 -0.82
CA LEU A 80 -4.97 -14.15 -0.98
C LEU A 80 -6.07 -14.85 -1.80
N ALA A 81 -7.34 -14.51 -1.59
CA ALA A 81 -8.46 -15.10 -2.32
C ALA A 81 -8.45 -14.78 -3.83
N VAL A 82 -7.89 -13.62 -4.20
CA VAL A 82 -7.71 -13.20 -5.60
C VAL A 82 -6.30 -13.47 -6.14
N GLY A 83 -5.44 -14.16 -5.40
CA GLY A 83 -4.08 -14.49 -5.83
C GLY A 83 -3.10 -13.31 -5.86
N ALA A 84 -3.35 -12.27 -5.08
CA ALA A 84 -2.50 -11.09 -4.93
C ALA A 84 -1.75 -11.06 -3.59
N GLU A 85 -0.70 -10.26 -3.54
CA GLU A 85 0.04 -9.93 -2.32
C GLU A 85 -0.08 -8.43 -2.03
N VAL A 86 -0.17 -8.06 -0.74
CA VAL A 86 -0.19 -6.67 -0.29
C VAL A 86 1.01 -6.42 0.61
N CYS A 87 1.85 -5.47 0.22
CA CYS A 87 3.01 -5.02 0.96
C CYS A 87 2.81 -3.59 1.47
N TYR A 88 3.26 -3.33 2.69
CA TYR A 88 3.15 -2.01 3.33
C TYR A 88 4.51 -1.31 3.33
N ILE A 89 4.53 -0.04 2.93
CA ILE A 89 5.72 0.80 2.95
C ILE A 89 5.47 1.96 3.92
N VAL A 90 6.29 2.05 4.97
CA VAL A 90 6.24 3.17 5.92
C VAL A 90 7.17 4.28 5.43
N ARG A 91 6.66 5.50 5.30
CA ARG A 91 7.42 6.70 4.94
C ARG A 91 7.29 7.74 6.03
N THR A 92 8.41 8.28 6.50
CA THR A 92 8.42 9.45 7.37
C THR A 92 8.28 10.69 6.51
N GLN A 93 7.24 11.48 6.73
CA GLN A 93 7.19 12.84 6.19
C GLN A 93 8.13 13.66 7.08
N GLY A 94 9.27 14.09 6.52
CA GLY A 94 10.28 14.81 7.30
C GLY A 94 9.64 16.03 7.98
N MET A 95 9.82 16.16 9.29
CA MET A 95 9.70 17.49 9.89
C MET A 95 10.73 18.36 9.18
N ALA A 96 10.29 19.43 8.51
CA ALA A 96 11.23 20.37 7.91
C ALA A 96 12.07 21.00 9.03
N SER A 97 13.25 20.43 9.26
CA SER A 97 14.37 21.08 9.91
C SER A 97 15.66 20.40 9.48
N GLY A 98 16.40 21.11 8.63
CA GLY A 98 17.85 20.96 8.51
C GLY A 98 18.37 19.83 7.63
N THR A 99 18.67 20.20 6.38
CA THR A 99 19.83 19.73 5.60
C THR A 99 19.87 18.26 5.13
N THR A 100 19.68 18.13 3.82
CA THR A 100 20.11 17.08 2.89
C THR A 100 20.96 15.92 3.43
N SER A 101 20.43 14.70 3.27
CA SER A 101 21.16 13.61 2.59
C SER A 101 20.17 12.62 1.96
N ALA A 102 20.22 12.48 0.64
CA ALA A 102 19.66 11.35 -0.11
C ALA A 102 20.55 10.09 0.06
N PRO A 103 20.25 8.93 -0.56
CA PRO A 103 18.98 8.37 -1.04
C PRO A 103 18.62 7.06 -0.27
N ALA A 104 17.34 6.69 -0.15
CA ALA A 104 16.95 5.42 0.47
C ALA A 104 16.65 4.34 -0.59
N HIS A 105 17.22 3.16 -0.34
CA HIS A 105 17.37 2.00 -1.21
C HIS A 105 16.07 1.48 -1.84
N VAL A 106 16.13 1.20 -3.15
CA VAL A 106 15.16 0.38 -3.88
C VAL A 106 15.53 -1.08 -3.67
N VAL A 107 14.65 -1.85 -3.02
CA VAL A 107 14.76 -3.32 -2.97
C VAL A 107 13.82 -3.90 -4.03
N ILE A 108 14.42 -4.42 -5.10
CA ILE A 108 13.71 -5.18 -6.14
C ILE A 108 13.68 -6.64 -5.69
N HIS A 109 12.49 -7.18 -5.44
CA HIS A 109 12.28 -8.62 -5.32
C HIS A 109 11.56 -9.11 -6.58
N GLY A 110 12.35 -9.63 -7.52
CA GLY A 110 11.82 -10.35 -8.67
C GLY A 110 11.29 -11.71 -8.23
N ALA A 111 10.03 -11.98 -8.55
CA ALA A 111 9.47 -13.33 -8.52
C ALA A 111 9.84 -14.05 -9.82
N ALA A 112 10.68 -15.08 -9.75
CA ALA A 112 10.71 -16.18 -10.72
C ALA A 112 11.60 -17.31 -10.20
N GLY A 113 10.99 -18.41 -9.78
CA GLY A 113 11.68 -19.68 -9.69
C GLY A 113 11.85 -20.28 -11.08
N ALA A 114 13.09 -20.57 -11.48
CA ALA A 114 13.48 -21.70 -12.33
C ALA A 114 15.01 -21.74 -12.50
N ILE A 115 15.64 -22.69 -11.80
CA ILE A 115 16.80 -23.52 -12.18
C ILE A 115 18.00 -22.88 -12.93
N GLY A 116 19.12 -22.76 -12.20
CA GLY A 116 20.44 -23.06 -12.77
C GLY A 116 21.35 -21.89 -13.17
N ALA A 117 21.84 -21.11 -12.21
CA ALA A 117 23.17 -20.47 -12.26
C ALA A 117 23.53 -19.90 -10.88
N ALA A 118 24.76 -20.14 -10.41
CA ALA A 118 25.22 -19.77 -9.08
C ALA A 118 25.34 -18.24 -8.91
N PRO A 119 24.90 -17.65 -7.78
CA PRO A 119 25.12 -16.24 -7.51
C PRO A 119 26.57 -16.00 -7.07
N THR A 120 27.35 -15.31 -7.89
CA THR A 120 28.65 -14.76 -7.48
C THR A 120 28.43 -13.65 -6.46
N ARG A 121 28.80 -13.96 -5.21
CA ARG A 121 28.77 -13.10 -4.04
C ARG A 121 29.85 -12.02 -4.18
N GLY A 122 29.45 -10.77 -4.46
CA GLY A 122 30.31 -9.58 -4.38
C GLY A 122 29.96 -8.74 -3.16
N ALA A 123 30.50 -9.08 -1.99
CA ALA A 123 30.45 -8.23 -0.80
C ALA A 123 31.65 -7.28 -0.84
N GLY A 124 31.47 -6.08 -1.40
CA GLY A 124 32.45 -5.00 -1.34
C GLY A 124 32.17 -4.10 -0.15
N ALA A 125 32.96 -4.21 0.91
CA ALA A 125 32.94 -3.32 2.07
C ALA A 125 34.36 -2.81 2.32
N LEU A 126 34.66 -1.55 2.01
CA LEU A 126 35.86 -0.87 2.49
C LEU A 126 35.60 0.64 2.52
N GLU A 127 35.65 1.26 3.71
CA GLU A 127 36.83 2.03 4.11
C GLU A 127 36.76 2.57 5.55
N LEU A 128 37.96 2.74 6.10
CA LEU A 128 38.32 2.84 7.52
C LEU A 128 38.05 4.22 8.12
N LYS A 129 37.55 4.26 9.37
CA LYS A 129 37.57 5.48 10.19
C LYS A 129 38.82 5.49 11.09
N ARG A 130 39.71 6.47 10.87
CA ARG A 130 40.82 6.80 11.77
C ARG A 130 40.27 7.51 13.02
N ALA A 131 40.69 7.06 14.20
CA ALA A 131 40.54 7.78 15.45
C ALA A 131 41.67 8.82 15.57
N ALA A 132 41.35 10.03 16.03
CA ALA A 132 42.34 11.03 16.43
C ALA A 132 42.31 11.17 17.96
N SER A 133 43.51 11.18 18.56
CA SER A 133 43.80 11.43 19.98
C SER A 133 43.47 12.84 20.43
#